data_AF-A0A3A9YPZ9-F1
#
_entry.id   AF-A0A3A9YPZ9-F1
#
_cell.length_a   1.000
_cell.length_b   1.000
_cell.length_c   1.000
_cell.angle_alpha   90.00
_cell.angle_beta   90.00
_cell.angle_gamma   90.00
#
_symmetry.space_group_name_H-M   'P 1'
#
loop_
_entity.id
_entity.type
_entity.pdbx_description
1 polymer ?
#
loop_
_entity_poly.entity_id
_entity_poly.type
_entity_poly.pdbx_seq_one_letter_code
_entity_poly.pdbx_strand_id
1 'polypeptide(L)'
;MSFSRWWTETTASLGDRLPLPLATLLLVLGAVLVAAGWYTFPAWVPRRLPRLRLPRLRRPRLRRPRRSRRPARTGDAAVVPSPREPEAEPAMTADVSLADRLAGQGRYAEAVRERLRAMVRELVARRVVTHEPGMTVVELVAAAARSRPPVEPPLGAAGAIFSELWYAHRTATAEHDRRMREHAEDLRRLLDGEGP
;
A
#
# COMPACT_ATOMS: atom_id res chain seq x y z
N MET A 1 -22.85 39.68 16.69
CA MET A 1 -21.62 39.76 17.52
C MET A 1 -20.48 39.16 16.72
N SER A 2 -19.44 39.94 16.42
CA SER A 2 -18.38 39.53 15.50
C SER A 2 -17.40 38.56 16.17
N PHE A 3 -17.04 37.46 15.49
CA PHE A 3 -16.16 36.38 15.97
C PHE A 3 -14.83 36.91 16.54
N SER A 4 -14.30 37.98 15.96
CA SER A 4 -13.06 38.63 16.40
C SER A 4 -13.17 39.26 17.78
N ARG A 5 -14.33 39.82 18.17
CA ARG A 5 -14.53 40.41 19.50
C ARG A 5 -14.61 39.34 20.59
N TRP A 6 -15.33 38.25 20.30
CA TRP A 6 -15.41 37.11 21.21
C TRP A 6 -14.03 36.48 21.43
N TRP A 7 -13.23 36.34 20.36
CA TRP A 7 -11.86 35.85 20.42
C TRP A 7 -10.94 36.74 21.27
N THR A 8 -11.00 38.06 21.09
CA THR A 8 -10.16 38.99 21.89
C THR A 8 -10.54 38.98 23.38
N GLU A 9 -11.83 38.89 23.69
CA GLU A 9 -12.34 38.91 25.07
C GLU A 9 -12.04 37.59 25.80
N THR A 10 -12.11 36.46 25.08
CA THR A 10 -11.65 35.17 25.61
C THR A 10 -10.13 35.15 25.82
N THR A 11 -9.31 35.66 24.89
CA THR A 11 -7.85 35.74 25.09
C THR A 11 -7.44 36.66 26.23
N ALA A 12 -8.12 37.79 26.42
CA ALA A 12 -7.86 38.71 27.52
C ALA A 12 -8.15 38.05 28.89
N SER A 13 -9.27 37.33 29.00
CA SER A 13 -9.63 36.61 30.23
C SER A 13 -8.75 35.39 30.54
N LEU A 14 -8.10 34.84 29.51
CA LEU A 14 -7.22 33.68 29.62
C LEU A 14 -5.80 34.09 30.02
N GLY A 15 -5.36 35.30 29.62
CA GLY A 15 -4.09 35.90 30.03
C GLY A 15 -4.01 36.21 31.52
N ASP A 16 -5.10 36.68 32.14
CA ASP A 16 -5.14 37.02 33.58
C ASP A 16 -5.12 35.79 34.50
N ARG A 17 -5.45 34.59 33.98
CA ARG A 17 -5.51 33.35 34.78
C ARG A 17 -4.36 32.38 34.54
N LEU A 18 -3.53 32.63 33.52
CA LEU A 18 -2.38 31.81 33.20
C LEU A 18 -1.10 32.56 33.59
N PRO A 19 -0.60 32.38 34.83
CA PRO A 19 0.69 32.95 35.19
C PRO A 19 1.75 32.43 34.21
N LEU A 20 2.61 33.33 33.70
CA LEU A 20 3.74 33.03 32.79
C LEU A 20 4.52 31.73 33.12
N PRO A 21 4.81 31.37 34.39
CA PRO A 21 5.44 30.09 34.73
C PRO A 21 4.60 28.85 34.38
N LEU A 22 3.28 28.94 34.42
CA LEU A 22 2.38 27.83 34.12
C LEU A 22 2.25 27.60 32.62
N ALA A 23 2.20 28.69 31.83
CA ALA A 23 2.26 28.61 30.37
C ALA A 23 3.57 27.98 29.88
N THR A 24 4.71 28.35 30.48
CA THR A 24 6.02 27.76 30.17
C THR A 24 6.09 26.28 30.58
N LEU A 25 5.57 25.91 31.75
CA LEU A 25 5.47 24.50 32.17
C LEU A 25 4.62 23.66 31.21
N LEU A 26 3.48 24.18 30.74
CA LEU A 26 2.62 23.48 29.77
C LEU A 26 3.32 23.31 28.41
N LEU A 27 4.04 24.33 27.95
CA LEU A 27 4.83 24.25 26.71
C LEU A 27 5.95 23.23 26.82
N VAL A 28 6.69 23.24 27.93
CA VAL A 28 7.75 22.26 28.20
C VAL A 28 7.18 20.86 28.30
N LEU A 29 6.05 20.68 29.01
CA LEU A 29 5.37 19.39 29.11
C LEU A 29 4.92 18.89 27.73
N GLY A 30 4.34 19.76 26.90
CA GLY A 30 3.97 19.44 25.53
C GLY A 30 5.17 19.01 24.69
N ALA A 31 6.27 19.76 24.76
CA ALA A 31 7.51 19.43 24.05
C ALA A 31 8.10 18.09 24.51
N VAL A 32 8.09 17.81 25.82
CA VAL A 32 8.54 16.55 26.40
C VAL A 32 7.66 15.38 25.95
N LEU A 33 6.33 15.55 25.90
CA LEU A 33 5.41 14.53 25.40
C LEU A 33 5.61 14.24 23.90
N VAL A 34 5.86 15.27 23.09
CA VAL A 34 6.17 15.11 21.66
C VAL A 34 7.51 14.40 21.47
N ALA A 35 8.55 14.81 22.20
CA ALA A 35 9.86 14.16 22.16
C ALA A 35 9.78 12.72 22.66
N ALA A 36 9.04 12.46 23.74
CA ALA A 36 8.79 11.11 24.24
C ALA A 36 7.99 10.30 23.23
N GLY A 37 6.97 10.87 22.59
CA GLY A 37 6.23 10.22 21.50
C GLY A 37 7.12 9.84 20.33
N TRP A 38 8.02 10.74 19.92
CA TRP A 38 9.00 10.50 18.86
C TRP A 38 10.04 9.43 19.25
N TYR A 39 10.51 9.46 20.50
CA TYR A 39 11.49 8.53 21.03
C TYR A 39 10.89 7.14 21.34
N THR A 40 9.63 7.07 21.74
CA THR A 40 8.88 5.82 22.01
C THR A 40 8.28 5.19 20.76
N PHE A 41 8.32 5.88 19.61
CA PHE A 41 8.00 5.33 18.29
C PHE A 41 9.25 5.00 17.43
N PRO A 42 10.07 3.97 17.76
CA PRO A 42 11.00 3.38 16.81
C PRO A 42 10.38 2.20 16.05
N ALA A 43 9.05 2.15 15.90
CA ALA A 43 8.33 0.95 15.46
C ALA A 43 7.82 0.96 14.00
N TRP A 44 8.20 1.96 13.18
CA TRP A 44 7.89 1.93 11.73
C TRP A 44 9.10 1.74 10.80
N VAL A 45 10.21 1.25 11.36
CA VAL A 45 11.34 0.74 10.57
C VAL A 45 11.60 -0.73 10.89
N PRO A 46 11.01 -1.68 10.15
CA PRO A 46 11.61 -2.99 9.97
C PRO A 46 12.47 -2.99 8.71
N ARG A 47 13.76 -2.69 8.89
CA ARG A 47 14.85 -3.10 7.99
C ARG A 47 14.99 -4.63 8.10
N ARG A 48 14.44 -5.39 7.13
CA ARG A 48 14.76 -6.79 6.77
C ARG A 48 14.89 -7.90 7.89
N LEU A 49 13.98 -8.89 7.81
CA LEU A 49 14.15 -10.39 7.93
C LEU A 49 14.37 -11.04 9.34
N PRO A 50 13.94 -12.31 9.62
CA PRO A 50 14.08 -13.51 8.77
C PRO A 50 12.84 -14.41 8.59
N ARG A 51 12.94 -15.32 7.60
CA ARG A 51 11.95 -16.36 7.28
C ARG A 51 11.88 -17.39 8.41
N LEU A 52 10.82 -17.36 9.21
CA LEU A 52 10.47 -18.45 10.13
C LEU A 52 9.97 -19.65 9.31
N ARG A 53 10.86 -20.63 9.07
CA ARG A 53 10.47 -21.99 8.68
C ARG A 53 9.71 -22.60 9.85
N LEU A 54 8.38 -22.50 9.84
CA LEU A 54 7.53 -23.25 10.76
C LEU A 54 7.64 -24.75 10.43
N PRO A 55 7.92 -25.62 11.42
CA PRO A 55 7.96 -27.06 11.20
C PRO A 55 6.55 -27.54 10.84
N ARG A 56 6.46 -28.40 9.83
CA ARG A 56 5.20 -28.96 9.33
C ARG A 56 4.47 -29.68 10.47
N LEU A 57 3.46 -29.04 11.04
CA LEU A 57 2.50 -29.71 11.92
C LEU A 57 1.71 -30.70 11.06
N ARG A 58 2.14 -31.96 11.07
CA ARG A 58 1.39 -33.12 10.59
C ARG A 58 0.07 -33.14 11.35
N ARG A 59 -1.02 -32.69 10.73
CA ARG A 59 -2.37 -32.92 11.26
C ARG A 59 -2.67 -34.43 11.20
N PRO A 60 -3.09 -35.06 12.31
CA PRO A 60 -3.41 -36.47 12.33
C PRO A 60 -4.66 -36.72 11.48
N ARG A 61 -4.57 -37.70 10.59
CA ARG A 61 -5.66 -38.10 9.70
C ARG A 61 -6.80 -38.67 10.53
N LEU A 62 -7.93 -37.97 10.61
CA LEU A 62 -9.18 -38.57 11.09
C LEU A 62 -9.59 -39.67 10.11
N ARG A 63 -9.35 -40.91 10.53
CA ARG A 63 -9.87 -42.13 9.90
C ARG A 63 -11.40 -42.08 9.95
N ARG A 64 -12.04 -41.88 8.80
CA ARG A 64 -13.47 -42.16 8.64
C ARG A 64 -13.69 -43.68 8.49
N PRO A 65 -14.75 -44.26 9.06
CA PRO A 65 -14.92 -45.70 9.13
C PRO A 65 -15.32 -46.29 7.78
N ARG A 66 -14.82 -47.50 7.53
CA ARG A 66 -15.22 -48.41 6.45
C ARG A 66 -16.74 -48.59 6.44
N ARG A 67 -17.36 -48.41 5.26
CA ARG A 67 -18.61 -49.09 4.94
C ARG A 67 -18.35 -50.04 3.78
N SER A 68 -18.31 -51.31 4.13
CA SER A 68 -18.27 -52.46 3.25
C SER A 68 -19.58 -52.56 2.45
N ARG A 69 -19.48 -52.61 1.12
CA ARG A 69 -20.36 -53.47 0.33
C ARG A 69 -19.63 -53.93 -0.94
N ARG A 70 -19.46 -55.24 -1.01
CA ARG A 70 -18.94 -56.11 -2.08
C ARG A 70 -20.17 -56.91 -2.60
N PRO A 71 -20.16 -57.68 -3.72
CA PRO A 71 -19.27 -57.77 -4.90
C PRO A 71 -20.01 -57.58 -6.25
N ALA A 72 -19.24 -57.43 -7.33
CA ALA A 72 -19.44 -58.25 -8.53
C ALA A 72 -18.07 -58.50 -9.19
N ARG A 73 -17.76 -59.78 -9.42
CA ARG A 73 -16.55 -60.25 -10.11
C ARG A 73 -16.67 -60.03 -11.61
N THR A 74 -15.50 -59.82 -12.25
CA THR A 74 -14.97 -60.43 -13.49
C THR A 74 -14.10 -59.34 -14.13
N GLY A 75 -12.78 -59.47 -14.17
CA GLY A 75 -12.07 -60.36 -15.06
C GLY A 75 -10.65 -59.83 -15.20
N ASP A 76 -9.77 -60.75 -15.53
CA ASP A 76 -8.31 -60.71 -15.47
C ASP A 76 -7.69 -59.83 -16.57
N ALA A 77 -6.53 -59.24 -16.28
CA ALA A 77 -5.41 -58.97 -17.20
C ALA A 77 -4.55 -57.79 -16.71
N ALA A 78 -3.38 -58.14 -16.22
CA ALA A 78 -2.27 -57.23 -15.96
C ALA A 78 -1.79 -56.54 -17.25
N VAL A 79 -1.66 -55.21 -17.21
CA VAL A 79 -0.87 -54.44 -18.18
C VAL A 79 0.00 -53.43 -17.42
N VAL A 80 1.26 -53.41 -17.85
CA VAL A 80 2.46 -52.70 -17.41
C VAL A 80 2.28 -51.16 -17.40
N PRO A 81 2.96 -50.40 -16.51
CA PRO A 81 2.77 -48.94 -16.40
C PRO A 81 3.42 -48.18 -17.56
N SER A 82 2.65 -47.31 -18.21
CA SER A 82 3.17 -46.22 -19.06
C SER A 82 3.04 -44.87 -18.35
N PRO A 83 3.95 -43.91 -18.60
CA PRO A 83 4.10 -42.67 -17.85
C PRO A 83 2.80 -41.86 -17.73
N ARG A 84 2.45 -41.53 -16.47
CA ARG A 84 1.40 -40.58 -16.15
C ARG A 84 1.82 -39.22 -16.73
N GLU A 85 1.01 -38.73 -17.67
CA GLU A 85 1.06 -37.35 -18.16
C GLU A 85 1.13 -36.39 -16.97
N PRO A 86 1.93 -35.31 -17.05
CA PRO A 86 2.02 -34.35 -15.97
C PRO A 86 0.62 -33.78 -15.72
N GLU A 87 0.13 -34.03 -14.51
CA GLU A 87 -0.99 -33.33 -13.92
C GLU A 87 -0.86 -31.85 -14.28
N ALA A 88 -1.88 -31.33 -14.96
CA ALA A 88 -2.00 -29.93 -15.30
C ALA A 88 -1.57 -29.10 -14.10
N GLU A 89 -0.42 -28.42 -14.26
CA GLU A 89 0.10 -27.49 -13.28
C GLU A 89 -1.05 -26.55 -12.89
N PRO A 90 -1.31 -26.32 -11.60
CA PRO A 90 -2.33 -25.38 -11.20
C PRO A 90 -2.01 -24.05 -11.89
N ALA A 91 -2.94 -23.61 -12.74
CA ALA A 91 -2.87 -22.37 -13.49
C ALA A 91 -2.20 -21.30 -12.61
N MET A 92 -1.06 -20.81 -13.11
CA MET A 92 -0.24 -19.79 -12.47
C MET A 92 -1.16 -18.79 -11.78
N THR A 93 -1.22 -18.86 -10.44
CA THR A 93 -1.99 -17.92 -9.66
C THR A 93 -1.48 -16.55 -10.06
N ALA A 94 -2.30 -15.78 -10.79
CA ALA A 94 -1.95 -14.43 -11.21
C ALA A 94 -1.34 -13.72 -10.00
N ASP A 95 -0.08 -13.27 -10.11
CA ASP A 95 0.61 -12.62 -9.00
C ASP A 95 -0.12 -11.29 -8.74
N VAL A 96 -1.10 -11.33 -7.84
CA VAL A 96 -1.92 -10.18 -7.48
C VAL A 96 -1.00 -9.15 -6.85
N SER A 97 -0.92 -7.95 -7.43
CA SER A 97 0.00 -6.93 -6.95
C SER A 97 -0.26 -6.60 -5.47
N LEU A 98 0.76 -6.14 -4.75
CA LEU A 98 0.59 -5.74 -3.34
C LEU A 98 -0.53 -4.70 -3.18
N ALA A 99 -0.62 -3.74 -4.11
CA ALA A 99 -1.67 -2.73 -4.11
C ALA A 99 -3.07 -3.36 -4.22
N ASP A 100 -3.25 -4.35 -5.10
CA ASP A 100 -4.52 -5.04 -5.27
C ASP A 100 -4.92 -5.83 -4.03
N ARG A 101 -3.95 -6.47 -3.35
CA ARG A 101 -4.22 -7.14 -2.08
C ARG A 101 -4.65 -6.17 -0.98
N LEU A 102 -4.04 -4.98 -0.93
CA LEU A 102 -4.40 -3.93 0.03
C LEU A 102 -5.80 -3.38 -0.27
N ALA A 103 -6.11 -3.11 -1.53
CA ALA A 103 -7.44 -2.66 -1.96
C ALA A 103 -8.51 -3.71 -1.62
N GLY A 104 -8.23 -5.00 -1.83
CA GLY A 104 -9.13 -6.09 -1.44
C GLY A 104 -9.38 -6.21 0.08
N GLN A 105 -8.52 -5.60 0.91
CA GLN A 105 -8.69 -5.50 2.36
C GLN A 105 -9.37 -4.18 2.79
N GLY A 106 -9.80 -3.33 1.84
CA GLY A 106 -10.32 -2.00 2.13
C GLY A 106 -9.24 -0.98 2.53
N ARG A 107 -7.96 -1.32 2.40
CA ARG A 107 -6.81 -0.51 2.79
C ARG A 107 -6.39 0.41 1.65
N TYR A 108 -7.30 1.30 1.25
CA TYR A 108 -7.16 2.12 0.04
C TYR A 108 -6.03 3.13 0.11
N ALA A 109 -5.74 3.70 1.28
CA ALA A 109 -4.63 4.64 1.43
C ALA A 109 -3.29 3.95 1.13
N GLU A 110 -3.07 2.75 1.69
CA GLU A 110 -1.85 1.99 1.42
C GLU A 110 -1.81 1.47 -0.02
N ALA A 111 -2.95 1.06 -0.58
CA ALA A 111 -3.04 0.63 -1.97
C ALA A 111 -2.61 1.74 -2.93
N VAL A 112 -3.15 2.95 -2.77
CA VAL A 112 -2.78 4.15 -3.56
C VAL A 112 -1.28 4.42 -3.47
N ARG A 113 -0.69 4.39 -2.27
CA ARG A 113 0.74 4.60 -2.09
C ARG A 113 1.58 3.54 -2.79
N GLU A 114 1.19 2.27 -2.72
CA GLU A 114 1.90 1.19 -3.41
C GLU A 114 1.77 1.26 -4.93
N ARG A 115 0.63 1.74 -5.46
CA ARG A 115 0.46 2.02 -6.89
C ARG A 115 1.37 3.14 -7.36
N LEU A 116 1.42 4.27 -6.64
CA LEU A 116 2.33 5.36 -6.97
C LEU A 116 3.78 4.87 -6.97
N ARG A 117 4.19 4.11 -5.93
CA ARG A 117 5.52 3.48 -5.90
C ARG A 117 5.78 2.56 -7.09
N ALA A 118 4.78 1.83 -7.56
CA ALA A 118 4.92 0.99 -8.76
C ALA A 118 5.13 1.83 -10.03
N MET A 119 4.37 2.92 -10.21
CA MET A 119 4.56 3.87 -11.31
C MET A 119 5.97 4.47 -11.29
N VAL A 120 6.45 4.92 -10.12
CA VAL A 120 7.81 5.44 -9.95
C VAL A 120 8.86 4.40 -10.32
N ARG A 121 8.72 3.16 -9.83
CA ARG A 121 9.65 2.06 -10.16
C ARG A 121 9.70 1.80 -11.66
N GLU A 122 8.57 1.89 -12.35
CA GLU A 122 8.51 1.71 -13.79
C GLU A 122 9.21 2.84 -14.55
N LEU A 123 8.97 4.11 -14.16
CA LEU A 123 9.66 5.26 -14.74
C LEU A 123 11.19 5.14 -14.60
N VAL A 124 11.65 4.69 -13.43
CA VAL A 124 13.08 4.45 -13.15
C VAL A 124 13.60 3.28 -13.97
N ALA A 125 12.87 2.16 -14.03
CA ALA A 125 13.28 0.98 -14.79
C ALA A 125 13.45 1.29 -16.29
N ARG A 126 12.57 2.15 -16.83
CA ARG A 126 12.63 2.62 -18.22
C ARG A 126 13.56 3.82 -18.43
N ARG A 127 14.27 4.26 -17.39
CA ARG A 127 15.19 5.42 -17.39
C ARG A 127 14.55 6.74 -17.84
N VAL A 128 13.24 6.90 -17.63
CA VAL A 128 12.53 8.17 -17.86
C VAL A 128 12.87 9.18 -16.77
N VAL A 129 13.09 8.71 -15.55
CA VAL A 129 13.55 9.55 -14.43
C VAL A 129 14.64 8.83 -13.64
N THR A 130 15.64 9.58 -13.20
CA THR A 130 16.58 9.16 -12.16
C THR A 130 16.00 9.54 -10.80
N HIS A 131 15.69 8.55 -9.96
CA HIS A 131 15.09 8.80 -8.65
C HIS A 131 16.17 8.93 -7.56
N GLU A 132 16.23 10.10 -6.93
CA GLU A 132 17.14 10.39 -5.82
C GLU A 132 16.41 10.31 -4.45
N PRO A 133 17.10 9.92 -3.36
CA PRO A 133 16.53 9.98 -2.02
C PRO A 133 16.09 11.42 -1.68
N GLY A 134 14.85 11.58 -1.20
CA GLY A 134 14.30 12.89 -0.84
C GLY A 134 13.56 13.60 -1.98
N MET A 135 13.58 13.05 -3.20
CA MET A 135 12.82 13.61 -4.32
C MET A 135 11.32 13.61 -4.04
N THR A 136 10.68 14.77 -4.23
CA THR A 136 9.25 14.92 -4.06
C THR A 136 8.48 14.38 -5.27
N VAL A 137 7.19 14.09 -5.08
CA VAL A 137 6.31 13.66 -6.19
C VAL A 137 6.20 14.74 -7.27
N VAL A 138 6.18 16.02 -6.88
CA VAL A 138 6.12 17.16 -7.81
C VAL A 138 7.38 17.21 -8.67
N GLU A 139 8.56 17.09 -8.05
CA GLU A 139 9.83 17.05 -8.79
C GLU A 139 9.92 15.83 -9.71
N LEU A 140 9.42 14.67 -9.26
CA LEU A 140 9.35 13.46 -10.06
C LEU A 140 8.47 13.67 -11.31
N VAL A 141 7.27 14.24 -11.15
CA VAL A 141 6.36 14.56 -12.25
C VAL A 141 7.04 15.51 -13.23
N ALA A 142 7.64 16.60 -12.73
CA ALA A 142 8.34 17.56 -13.56
C ALA A 142 9.51 16.93 -14.32
N ALA A 143 10.28 16.04 -13.67
CA ALA A 143 11.37 15.32 -14.32
C ALA A 143 10.87 14.36 -15.41
N ALA A 144 9.81 13.61 -15.13
CA ALA A 144 9.20 12.70 -16.10
C ALA A 144 8.64 13.46 -17.31
N ALA A 145 7.95 14.57 -17.08
CA ALA A 145 7.40 15.43 -18.12
C ALA A 145 8.47 16.04 -19.03
N ARG A 146 9.63 16.43 -18.48
CA ARG A 146 10.77 16.89 -19.28
C ARG A 146 11.33 15.80 -20.20
N SER A 147 11.37 14.55 -19.73
CA SER A 147 11.89 13.43 -20.53
C SER A 147 10.86 12.88 -21.53
N ARG A 148 9.58 12.84 -21.15
CA ARG A 148 8.50 12.27 -21.97
C ARG A 148 7.20 13.03 -21.70
N PRO A 149 6.95 14.17 -22.37
CA PRO A 149 5.83 15.05 -22.06
C PRO A 149 4.45 14.39 -21.94
N PRO A 150 4.08 13.37 -22.77
CA PRO A 150 2.78 12.72 -22.66
C PRO A 150 2.49 12.03 -21.33
N VAL A 151 3.50 11.71 -20.51
CA VAL A 151 3.29 11.05 -19.19
C VAL A 151 2.80 12.00 -18.11
N GLU A 152 2.85 13.32 -18.35
CA GLU A 152 2.50 14.34 -17.34
C GLU A 152 1.05 14.20 -16.86
N PRO A 153 0.03 14.11 -17.73
CA PRO A 153 -1.35 14.09 -17.25
C PRO A 153 -1.68 12.92 -16.30
N PRO A 154 -1.39 11.64 -16.62
CA PRO A 154 -1.71 10.54 -15.70
C PRO A 154 -0.83 10.57 -14.45
N LEU A 155 0.46 10.93 -14.56
CA LEU A 155 1.36 10.95 -13.41
C LEU A 155 1.05 12.12 -12.46
N GLY A 156 0.71 13.29 -13.01
CA GLY A 156 0.28 14.47 -12.26
C GLY A 156 -1.04 14.22 -11.53
N ALA A 157 -2.04 13.62 -12.20
CA ALA A 157 -3.31 13.23 -11.58
C ALA A 157 -3.12 12.21 -10.44
N ALA A 158 -2.24 11.22 -10.64
CA ALA A 158 -1.88 10.28 -9.58
C ALA A 158 -1.20 10.98 -8.38
N GLY A 159 -0.31 11.94 -8.65
CA GLY A 159 0.34 12.76 -7.63
C GLY A 159 -0.64 13.64 -6.84
N ALA A 160 -1.67 14.17 -7.51
CA ALA A 160 -2.73 14.95 -6.86
C ALA A 160 -3.57 14.08 -5.91
N ILE A 161 -4.00 12.89 -6.34
CA ILE A 161 -4.72 11.93 -5.48
C ILE A 161 -3.87 11.58 -4.26
N PHE A 162 -2.58 11.27 -4.45
CA PHE A 162 -1.69 10.99 -3.34
C PHE A 162 -1.59 12.17 -2.36
N SER A 163 -1.42 13.38 -2.88
CA SER A 163 -1.30 14.60 -2.06
C SER A 163 -2.56 14.89 -1.26
N GLU A 164 -3.74 14.67 -1.86
CA GLU A 164 -5.03 14.82 -1.18
C GLU A 164 -5.16 13.84 -0.01
N LEU A 165 -4.80 12.58 -0.19
CA LEU A 165 -4.90 11.57 0.86
C LEU A 165 -3.87 11.76 1.98
N TRP A 166 -2.63 12.10 1.64
CA TRP A 166 -1.53 12.15 2.62
C TRP A 166 -1.40 13.49 3.34
N TYR A 167 -1.50 14.60 2.61
CA TYR A 167 -1.25 15.93 3.16
C TYR A 167 -2.53 16.66 3.56
N ALA A 168 -3.64 16.41 2.85
CA ALA A 168 -4.94 16.96 3.22
C ALA A 168 -5.76 16.04 4.15
N HIS A 169 -5.18 14.91 4.59
CA HIS A 169 -5.77 13.94 5.51
C HIS A 169 -7.18 13.47 5.11
N ARG A 170 -7.45 13.37 3.81
CA ARG A 170 -8.73 12.88 3.31
C ARG A 170 -8.83 11.37 3.46
N THR A 171 -10.03 10.88 3.80
CA THR A 171 -10.32 9.45 3.89
C THR A 171 -10.21 8.80 2.51
N ALA A 172 -9.34 7.80 2.39
CA ALA A 172 -9.19 7.04 1.15
C ALA A 172 -10.43 6.19 0.87
N THR A 173 -10.80 6.09 -0.41
CA THR A 173 -11.98 5.36 -0.87
C THR A 173 -11.61 4.44 -2.03
N ALA A 174 -12.49 3.48 -2.35
CA ALA A 174 -12.33 2.59 -3.49
C ALA A 174 -12.19 3.37 -4.82
N GLU A 175 -12.87 4.50 -4.93
CA GLU A 175 -12.81 5.38 -6.10
C GLU A 175 -11.41 5.96 -6.31
N HIS A 176 -10.70 6.33 -5.23
CA HIS A 176 -9.31 6.78 -5.33
C HIS A 176 -8.38 5.67 -5.84
N ASP A 177 -8.57 4.43 -5.37
CA ASP A 177 -7.78 3.29 -5.85
C ASP A 177 -8.07 2.98 -7.33
N ARG A 178 -9.34 3.05 -7.76
CA ARG A 178 -9.74 2.86 -9.15
C ARG A 178 -9.07 3.89 -10.07
N ARG A 179 -9.16 5.18 -9.75
CA ARG A 179 -8.51 6.24 -10.53
C ARG A 179 -6.99 6.08 -10.58
N MET A 180 -6.37 5.71 -9.45
CA MET A 180 -4.94 5.41 -9.43
C MET A 180 -4.55 4.22 -10.31
N ARG A 181 -5.42 3.22 -10.44
CA ARG A 181 -5.22 2.11 -11.38
C ARG A 181 -5.30 2.59 -12.83
N GLU A 182 -6.31 3.39 -13.16
CA GLU A 182 -6.49 3.96 -14.51
C GLU A 182 -5.27 4.78 -14.92
N HIS A 183 -4.79 5.68 -14.05
CA HIS A 183 -3.58 6.45 -14.32
C HIS A 183 -2.32 5.57 -14.44
N ALA A 184 -2.23 4.45 -13.71
CA ALA A 184 -1.12 3.52 -13.84
C ALA A 184 -1.13 2.82 -15.21
N GLU A 185 -2.31 2.44 -15.68
CA GLU A 185 -2.50 1.78 -16.98
C GLU A 185 -2.26 2.76 -18.13
N ASP A 186 -2.78 4.00 -18.04
CA ASP A 186 -2.47 5.08 -18.99
C ASP A 186 -0.97 5.33 -19.07
N LEU A 187 -0.31 5.48 -17.91
CA LEU A 187 1.13 5.65 -17.84
C LEU A 187 1.88 4.50 -18.52
N ARG A 188 1.48 3.25 -18.25
CA ARG A 188 2.12 2.09 -18.85
C ARG A 188 1.98 2.06 -20.37
N ARG A 189 0.77 2.29 -20.91
CA ARG A 189 0.53 2.42 -22.36
C ARG A 189 1.42 3.48 -22.99
N LEU A 190 1.47 4.66 -22.39
CA LEU A 190 2.32 5.76 -22.85
C LEU A 190 3.80 5.41 -22.81
N LEU A 191 4.25 4.60 -21.84
CA LEU A 191 5.63 4.16 -21.74
C LEU A 191 5.97 3.02 -22.70
N ASP A 192 5.01 2.18 -23.05
CA ASP A 192 5.13 1.08 -24.03
C ASP A 192 5.18 1.59 -25.47
N GLY A 193 4.85 2.87 -25.70
CA GLY A 193 4.86 3.48 -27.04
C GLY A 193 3.54 3.32 -27.77
N GLU A 194 2.52 2.76 -27.13
CA GLU A 194 1.11 2.88 -27.54
C GLU A 194 0.58 4.24 -27.10
N GLY A 195 1.11 5.30 -27.73
CA GLY A 195 0.40 6.58 -27.77
C GLY A 195 -0.70 6.51 -28.83
N PRO A 196 -1.86 7.16 -28.63
CA PRO A 196 -2.88 7.28 -29.67
C PRO A 196 -2.34 7.96 -30.93
#